data_AF-A0A920PUK5-F1
#
_entry.id   AF-A0A920PUK5-F1
#
_cell.length_a   1.000
_cell.length_b   1.000
_cell.length_c   1.000
_cell.angle_alpha   90.00
_cell.angle_beta   90.00
_cell.angle_gamma   90.00
#
_symmetry.space_group_name_H-M   'P 1'
#
loop_
_entity.id
_entity.type
_entity.pdbx_description
1 polymer ?
#
loop_
_entity_poly.entity_id
_entity_poly.type
_entity_poly.pdbx_seq_one_letter_code
_entity_poly.pdbx_strand_id
1 'polypeptide(L)'
;MLTNLLLDVMIDSAPARIVNVASSAHKLGRLNVEDAHSPNRYFGWRAYSRSKLCNVLFTYELARRLKSTNVTVNALDPGLVATNFLTNNGFLGRFGNFLLRVQGDQR
;
A
#
# COMPACT_ATOMS: atom_id res chain seq x y z
N MET A 1 -14.46 1.37 -4.56
CA MET A 1 -13.33 1.82 -3.71
C MET A 1 -13.58 3.26 -3.28
N LEU A 2 -13.22 3.63 -2.05
CA LEU A 2 -13.52 4.94 -1.42
C LEU A 2 -13.05 6.16 -2.24
N THR A 3 -11.83 6.13 -2.77
CA THR A 3 -11.25 7.24 -3.55
C THR A 3 -12.10 7.64 -4.74
N ASN A 4 -12.74 6.68 -5.41
CA ASN A 4 -13.61 6.97 -6.56
C ASN A 4 -14.91 7.66 -6.13
N LEU A 5 -15.41 7.40 -4.92
CA LEU A 5 -16.62 8.03 -4.40
C LEU A 5 -16.39 9.49 -3.98
N LEU A 6 -15.15 9.86 -3.67
CA LEU A 6 -14.77 11.21 -3.26
C LEU A 6 -14.14 12.02 -4.39
N LEU A 7 -14.04 11.46 -5.60
CA LEU A 7 -13.24 12.04 -6.67
C LEU A 7 -13.74 13.43 -7.08
N ASP A 8 -15.05 13.57 -7.25
CA ASP A 8 -15.68 14.84 -7.64
C ASP A 8 -15.44 15.91 -6.57
N VAL A 9 -15.64 15.57 -5.30
CA VAL A 9 -15.37 16.46 -4.15
C VAL A 9 -13.90 16.90 -4.13
N MET A 10 -12.97 16.00 -4.42
CA MET A 10 -11.54 16.31 -4.47
C MET A 10 -11.19 17.26 -5.63
N ILE A 11 -11.86 17.11 -6.78
CA ILE A 11 -11.67 17.98 -7.94
C ILE A 11 -12.25 19.36 -7.67
N ASP A 12 -13.46 19.43 -7.12
CA ASP A 12 -14.15 20.68 -6.77
C ASP A 12 -13.41 21.46 -5.67
N SER A 13 -12.73 20.74 -4.78
CA SER A 13 -11.94 21.32 -3.67
C SER A 13 -10.48 21.61 -4.04
N ALA A 14 -10.13 21.58 -5.33
CA ALA A 14 -8.74 21.77 -5.73
C ALA A 14 -8.21 23.18 -5.34
N PRO A 15 -6.95 23.33 -4.89
CA PRO A 15 -5.88 22.32 -4.89
C PRO A 15 -6.05 21.25 -3.81
N ALA A 16 -5.97 19.98 -4.21
CA ALA A 16 -6.15 18.85 -3.31
C ALA A 16 -5.08 17.76 -3.52
N ARG A 17 -4.93 16.86 -2.54
CA ARG A 17 -3.92 15.80 -2.55
C ARG A 17 -4.50 14.46 -2.11
N ILE A 18 -4.24 13.43 -2.90
CA ILE A 18 -4.54 12.04 -2.58
C ILE A 18 -3.21 11.33 -2.30
N VAL A 19 -3.06 10.72 -1.12
CA VAL A 19 -1.85 9.98 -0.74
C VAL A 19 -2.23 8.53 -0.43
N ASN A 20 -1.73 7.61 -1.25
CA ASN A 20 -1.93 6.17 -1.07
C ASN A 20 -0.74 5.56 -0.33
N VAL A 21 -1.00 4.86 0.76
CA VAL A 21 0.06 4.20 1.54
C VAL A 21 0.44 2.87 0.87
N ALA A 22 1.60 2.87 0.21
CA ALA A 22 2.24 1.71 -0.39
C ALA A 22 3.23 1.06 0.60
N SER A 23 4.15 0.24 0.10
CA SER A 23 5.24 -0.39 0.86
C SER A 23 6.28 -0.94 -0.11
N SER A 24 7.57 -0.97 0.25
CA SER A 24 8.66 -1.57 -0.54
C SER A 24 8.41 -3.04 -0.91
N ALA A 25 7.51 -3.72 -0.20
CA ALA A 25 7.01 -5.04 -0.55
C ALA A 25 6.41 -5.12 -1.97
N HIS A 26 5.97 -3.99 -2.55
CA HIS A 26 5.46 -3.91 -3.93
C HIS A 26 6.47 -4.40 -4.98
N LYS A 27 7.78 -4.26 -4.72
CA LYS A 27 8.85 -4.69 -5.64
C LYS A 27 8.87 -6.20 -5.88
N LEU A 28 8.35 -6.97 -4.92
CA LEU A 28 8.23 -8.42 -5.00
C LEU A 28 6.84 -8.86 -5.52
N GLY A 29 5.93 -7.90 -5.71
CA GLY A 29 4.61 -8.16 -6.26
C GLY A 29 4.70 -8.55 -7.73
N ARG A 30 4.00 -9.62 -8.13
CA ARG A 30 3.70 -9.91 -9.53
C ARG A 30 2.19 -9.89 -9.69
N LEU A 31 1.70 -9.06 -10.60
CA LEU A 31 0.28 -8.97 -10.90
C LEU A 31 -0.03 -9.91 -12.07
N ASN A 32 -0.83 -10.94 -11.80
CA ASN A 32 -1.58 -11.62 -12.84
C ASN A 32 -3.02 -11.12 -12.73
N VAL A 33 -3.46 -10.34 -13.71
CA VAL A 33 -4.81 -9.74 -13.71
C VAL A 33 -5.88 -10.81 -13.87
N GLU A 34 -5.57 -11.88 -14.59
CA GLU A 34 -6.47 -13.02 -14.84
C GLU A 34 -6.67 -13.89 -13.58
N ASP A 35 -5.73 -13.83 -12.62
CA ASP A 35 -5.74 -14.58 -11.36
C ASP A 35 -5.73 -13.63 -10.14
N ALA A 36 -6.41 -12.48 -10.29
CA ALA A 36 -6.45 -11.44 -9.26
C ALA A 36 -7.04 -11.96 -7.94
N HIS A 37 -8.00 -12.89 -8.01
CA HIS A 37 -8.69 -13.50 -6.87
C HIS A 37 -8.55 -15.03 -6.87
N SER A 38 -7.37 -15.54 -6.54
CA SER A 38 -7.14 -16.98 -6.36
C SER A 38 -7.30 -17.38 -4.88
N PRO A 39 -8.47 -17.86 -4.43
CA PRO A 39 -8.66 -18.31 -3.04
C PRO A 39 -7.82 -19.56 -2.72
N ASN A 40 -7.50 -20.38 -3.73
CA ASN A 40 -6.86 -21.68 -3.55
C ASN A 40 -5.32 -21.61 -3.41
N ARG A 41 -4.71 -20.41 -3.50
CA ARG A 41 -3.25 -20.20 -3.38
C ARG A 41 -2.89 -18.96 -2.57
N TYR A 42 -3.56 -18.77 -1.43
CA TYR A 42 -3.30 -17.63 -0.55
C TYR A 42 -1.98 -17.80 0.22
N PHE A 43 -1.05 -16.87 0.01
CA PHE A 43 0.16 -16.73 0.82
C PHE A 43 0.28 -15.28 1.27
N GLY A 44 0.18 -15.03 2.58
CA GLY A 44 -0.03 -13.69 3.16
C GLY A 44 0.98 -12.65 2.68
N TRP A 45 2.27 -12.98 2.65
CA TRP A 45 3.31 -12.07 2.17
C TRP A 45 3.18 -11.75 0.68
N ARG A 46 2.87 -12.76 -0.15
CA ARG A 46 2.68 -12.58 -1.60
C ARG A 46 1.41 -11.77 -1.89
N ALA A 47 0.34 -12.01 -1.15
CA ALA A 47 -0.90 -11.24 -1.24
C ALA A 47 -0.67 -9.78 -0.82
N TYR A 48 0.10 -9.55 0.24
CA TYR A 48 0.50 -8.22 0.70
C TYR A 48 1.38 -7.49 -0.33
N SER A 49 2.42 -8.14 -0.85
CA SER A 49 3.25 -7.57 -1.92
C SER A 49 2.42 -7.18 -3.15
N ARG A 50 1.45 -8.02 -3.53
CA ARG A 50 0.52 -7.73 -4.64
C ARG A 50 -0.37 -6.53 -4.33
N SER A 51 -0.98 -6.46 -3.14
CA SER A 51 -1.85 -5.33 -2.79
C SER A 51 -1.09 -4.01 -2.76
N LYS A 52 0.17 -4.02 -2.27
CA LYS A 52 1.04 -2.85 -2.28
C LYS A 52 1.50 -2.45 -3.68
N LEU A 53 1.66 -3.41 -4.60
CA LEU A 53 1.83 -3.13 -6.02
C LEU A 53 0.58 -2.48 -6.64
N CYS A 54 -0.61 -3.00 -6.32
CA CYS A 54 -1.86 -2.39 -6.79
C CYS A 54 -2.01 -0.93 -6.32
N ASN A 55 -1.61 -0.60 -5.09
CA ASN A 55 -1.63 0.80 -4.62
C ASN A 55 -0.73 1.71 -5.47
N VAL A 56 0.46 1.24 -5.86
CA VAL A 56 1.39 2.00 -6.73
C VAL A 56 0.79 2.17 -8.12
N LEU A 57 0.31 1.09 -8.74
CA LEU A 57 -0.30 1.14 -10.08
C LEU A 57 -1.55 2.03 -10.10
N PHE A 58 -2.41 1.91 -9.09
CA PHE A 58 -3.59 2.77 -8.92
C PHE A 58 -3.20 4.25 -8.80
N THR A 59 -2.14 4.55 -8.05
CA THR A 59 -1.63 5.92 -7.93
C THR A 59 -1.23 6.49 -9.28
N TYR A 60 -0.45 5.75 -10.08
CA TYR A 60 -0.03 6.21 -11.40
C TYR A 60 -1.21 6.41 -12.35
N GLU A 61 -2.15 5.46 -12.38
CA GLU A 61 -3.30 5.56 -13.27
C GLU A 61 -4.24 6.70 -12.85
N LEU A 62 -4.45 6.90 -11.55
CA LEU A 62 -5.27 8.01 -11.06
C LEU A 62 -4.59 9.36 -11.32
N ALA A 63 -3.29 9.47 -11.10
CA ALA A 63 -2.51 10.67 -11.45
C ALA A 63 -2.62 11.00 -12.95
N ARG A 64 -2.56 9.98 -13.81
CA ARG A 64 -2.72 10.13 -15.26
C ARG A 64 -4.11 10.68 -15.62
N ARG A 65 -5.17 10.16 -14.99
CA ARG A 65 -6.56 10.61 -15.22
C ARG A 65 -6.81 12.03 -14.71
N LEU A 66 -6.20 12.40 -13.60
CA LEU A 66 -6.39 13.71 -12.97
C LEU A 66 -5.42 14.79 -13.48
N LYS A 67 -4.63 14.52 -14.52
CA LYS A 67 -3.58 15.42 -15.04
C LYS A 67 -4.10 16.82 -15.45
N SER A 68 -5.36 16.93 -15.87
CA SER A 68 -6.00 18.20 -16.24
C SER A 68 -6.64 18.94 -15.06
N THR A 69 -6.51 18.40 -13.85
CA THR A 69 -7.03 18.99 -12.61
C THR A 69 -5.88 19.52 -11.76
N ASN A 70 -6.18 20.29 -10.71
CA ASN A 70 -5.19 20.71 -9.72
C ASN A 70 -5.14 19.77 -8.50
N VAL A 71 -5.40 18.47 -8.74
CA VAL A 71 -5.33 17.40 -7.73
C VAL A 71 -4.08 16.56 -7.97
N THR A 72 -3.22 16.44 -6.95
CA THR A 72 -2.03 15.58 -7.02
C THR A 72 -2.30 14.23 -6.38
N VAL A 73 -1.73 13.16 -6.94
CA VAL A 73 -1.86 11.81 -6.43
C VAL A 73 -0.48 11.20 -6.25
N ASN A 74 -0.17 10.77 -5.03
CA ASN A 74 1.15 10.28 -4.67
C ASN A 74 1.07 8.96 -3.91
N ALA A 75 2.07 8.12 -4.08
CA ALA A 75 2.26 6.90 -3.29
C ALA A 75 3.40 7.11 -2.29
N LEU A 76 3.17 6.71 -1.04
CA LEU A 76 4.16 6.81 0.03
C LEU A 76 4.47 5.42 0.58
N ASP A 77 5.76 5.10 0.72
CA ASP A 77 6.22 3.98 1.53
C ASP A 77 6.78 4.51 2.85
N PRO A 78 6.13 4.25 4.00
CA PRO A 78 6.59 4.75 5.30
C PRO A 78 7.80 3.96 5.83
N GLY A 79 8.24 2.90 5.15
CA GLY A 79 9.32 2.02 5.61
C GLY A 79 8.88 1.06 6.72
N LEU A 80 9.85 0.54 7.46
CA LEU A 80 9.61 -0.33 8.61
C LEU A 80 9.08 0.51 9.78
N VAL A 81 7.77 0.49 9.98
CA VAL A 81 7.12 1.16 11.11
C VAL A 81 6.79 0.11 12.19
N ALA A 82 7.18 0.37 13.43
CA ALA A 82 6.91 -0.49 14.59
C ALA A 82 5.42 -0.48 15.00
N THR A 83 4.56 -1.00 14.13
CA THR A 83 3.09 -0.98 14.28
C THR A 83 2.51 -2.32 14.72
N ASN A 84 3.32 -3.22 15.29
CA ASN A 84 2.92 -4.62 15.52
C ASN A 84 2.42 -5.33 14.25
N PHE A 85 2.66 -4.81 13.05
CA PHE A 85 2.12 -5.35 11.80
C PHE A 85 2.52 -6.82 11.55
N LEU A 86 3.67 -7.23 12.09
CA LEU A 86 4.16 -8.61 12.00
C LEU A 86 3.49 -9.56 13.01
N THR A 87 2.80 -9.09 14.05
CA THR A 87 2.30 -9.97 15.12
C THR A 87 1.23 -10.95 14.67
N ASN A 88 0.60 -10.74 13.51
CA ASN A 88 -0.41 -11.64 12.95
C ASN A 88 0.14 -12.65 11.93
N ASN A 89 1.47 -12.74 11.76
CA ASN A 89 2.15 -13.70 10.87
C ASN A 89 2.68 -14.95 11.60
N GLY A 90 2.03 -15.36 12.70
CA GLY A 90 2.46 -16.50 13.51
C GLY A 90 3.77 -16.24 14.29
N PHE A 91 4.47 -17.31 14.69
CA PHE A 91 5.65 -17.24 15.58
C PHE A 91 6.81 -16.42 14.99
N LEU A 92 7.08 -16.54 13.68
CA LEU A 92 8.09 -15.73 12.98
C LEU A 92 7.76 -14.23 13.01
N GLY A 93 6.48 -13.89 12.90
CA GLY A 93 6.01 -12.52 12.96
C GLY A 93 6.18 -11.88 14.34
N ARG A 94 5.95 -12.66 15.41
CA ARG A 94 6.24 -12.23 16.78
C ARG A 94 7.75 -12.04 17.03
N PHE A 95 8.59 -12.92 16.49
CA PHE A 95 10.04 -12.82 16.62
C PHE A 95 10.63 -11.64 15.84
N GLY A 96 10.15 -11.40 14.61
CA GLY A 96 10.53 -10.22 13.82
C GLY A 96 10.10 -8.92 14.47
N ASN A 97 8.92 -8.88 15.10
CA ASN A 97 8.46 -7.71 15.83
C ASN A 97 9.25 -7.46 17.13
N PHE A 98 9.72 -8.52 17.80
CA PHE A 98 10.64 -8.41 18.94
C PHE A 98 11.98 -7.81 18.52
N LEU A 99 12.57 -8.27 17.42
CA LEU A 99 13.82 -7.70 16.88
C LEU A 99 13.67 -6.25 16.44
N LEU A 100 12.56 -5.89 15.79
CA LEU A 100 12.26 -4.51 15.41
C LEU A 100 12.06 -3.58 16.62
N ARG A 101 11.52 -4.10 17.73
CA ARG A 101 11.43 -3.36 19.00
C ARG A 101 12.80 -3.15 19.63
N VAL A 102 13.64 -4.19 19.69
CA VAL A 102 15.00 -4.10 20.26
C VAL A 102 15.89 -3.15 19.44
N GLN A 103 15.71 -3.10 18.11
CA GLN A 103 16.51 -2.23 17.25
C GLN A 103 16.00 -0.78 17.20
N GLY A 104 14.73 -0.53 17.55
CA GLY A 104 14.16 0.81 17.70
C GLY A 104 14.52 1.51 19.03
N ASP A 105 14.97 0.76 20.04
CA ASP A 105 15.32 1.23 21.39
C ASP A 105 16.79 1.71 21.51
N GLN A 106 17.48 1.85 20.37
CA GLN A 106 18.89 2.26 20.27
C GLN A 106 19.06 3.57 19.47
N ARG A 107 18.01 4.40 19.37
CA ARG A 107 18.06 5.74 18.77
C ARG A 107 17.48 6.79 19.69
#